data_AF-A0A8H4P6H7-F1
#
_entry.id   AF-A0A8H4P6H7-F1
#
_cell.length_a   1.000
_cell.length_b   1.000
_cell.length_c   1.000
_cell.angle_alpha   90.00
_cell.angle_beta   90.00
_cell.angle_gamma   90.00
#
_symmetry.space_group_name_H-M   'P 1'
#
loop_
_entity.id
_entity.type
_entity.pdbx_description
1 polymer ?
#
loop_
_entity_poly.entity_id
_entity_poly.type
_entity_poly.pdbx_seq_one_letter_code
_entity_poly.pdbx_strand_id
1 'polypeptide(L)'
;MPEVGGWTWSKLLQFRSQDLTPTSPALVSSNPLEPTSAANLLHILQSPSPKTSSTTPGALPPSDADTDGQFSLLLAVFPLARPARSSNRSSCRHLALRLSPAQERLMAAVAFCRSTRAGLPQWGSKVFRPVLLTRRNFSSYLVSPKELDEALKKNPPSPISPDPRVIPLCASWFLPNDGRSGIQTFREQRIPKARFFDLDKVIDKRSPYPHMLPNAKGFAAAMSELGIRKEDTVVVYDSKELGIFSAPRVGWTLQVFGHPKVHILNNFKLWVEQGLPTESGELYSVECCPYPIPNVESNRVASFEEVKDIAKDYNKEGAEGVQILDARPNGRFTGEAPEPREGLSSGHMPGSISIPFNAVLDPETKTFLPRDQLKKVFEQKGVDPKHPIISSCGTGVTACVIETALEEAGVGSAESRRVYDGSWTEWAQRVQPSDNLIIKTTKE
;
A
#
# COMPACT_ATOMS: atom_id res chain seq x y z
N MET A 1 25.06 -7.92 65.11
CA MET A 1 25.53 -6.52 64.96
C MET A 1 26.87 -6.51 64.27
N PRO A 2 27.02 -5.83 63.13
CA PRO A 2 26.11 -5.78 61.97
C PRO A 2 26.73 -6.58 60.79
N GLU A 3 26.02 -7.28 59.91
CA GLU A 3 24.81 -6.99 59.13
C GLU A 3 24.95 -5.97 57.99
N VAL A 4 25.06 -6.51 56.77
CA VAL A 4 24.58 -5.96 55.50
C VAL A 4 24.18 -7.18 54.65
N GLY A 5 23.04 -7.28 53.98
CA GLY A 5 21.93 -6.34 53.85
C GLY A 5 21.14 -6.64 52.57
N GLY A 6 20.39 -7.75 52.54
CA GLY A 6 19.51 -8.10 51.43
C GLY A 6 18.05 -7.86 51.78
N TRP A 7 17.30 -7.16 50.92
CA TRP A 7 15.86 -6.91 51.11
C TRP A 7 15.08 -7.06 49.81
N THR A 8 14.03 -7.87 49.88
CA THR A 8 13.10 -8.18 48.79
C THR A 8 11.86 -7.28 48.82
N TRP A 9 11.16 -7.21 47.69
CA TRP A 9 9.94 -6.45 47.47
C TRP A 9 8.78 -6.84 48.41
N SER A 10 8.27 -5.90 49.20
CA SER A 10 6.92 -5.92 49.78
C SER A 10 6.49 -4.52 50.23
N LYS A 11 5.20 -4.19 50.09
CA LYS A 11 4.52 -2.94 50.54
C LYS A 11 4.80 -1.67 49.72
N LEU A 12 4.13 -1.61 48.56
CA LEU A 12 3.72 -0.36 47.93
C LEU A 12 2.19 -0.26 48.06
N LEU A 13 1.69 0.64 48.93
CA LEU A 13 0.35 1.25 48.86
C LEU A 13 0.12 2.22 50.04
N GLN A 14 -0.66 3.29 49.76
CA GLN A 14 -1.40 4.16 50.69
C GLN A 14 -0.75 5.46 51.22
N PHE A 15 -1.62 6.43 51.53
CA PHE A 15 -1.41 7.88 51.79
C PHE A 15 -1.12 8.73 50.55
N ARG A 16 -1.98 9.65 50.05
CA ARG A 16 -3.02 10.58 50.57
C ARG A 16 -2.48 12.00 50.84
N SER A 17 -3.17 12.97 50.25
CA SER A 17 -3.00 14.44 50.22
C SER A 17 -2.68 15.14 51.54
N GLN A 18 -1.94 16.27 51.48
CA GLN A 18 -2.51 17.62 51.67
C GLN A 18 -1.53 18.79 51.37
N ASP A 19 -2.09 19.83 50.76
CA ASP A 19 -1.88 21.29 50.88
C ASP A 19 -0.52 21.92 51.25
N LEU A 20 -0.14 22.99 50.52
CA LEU A 20 0.32 24.28 51.12
C LEU A 20 0.45 25.41 50.06
N THR A 21 -0.29 26.51 50.28
CA THR A 21 -0.09 27.89 49.76
C THR A 21 -0.47 28.84 50.93
N PRO A 22 -0.27 30.19 50.94
CA PRO A 22 -0.01 31.12 49.82
C PRO A 22 0.98 32.29 50.09
N THR A 23 1.22 33.16 49.09
CA THR A 23 1.03 34.64 49.18
C THR A 23 1.23 35.35 47.82
N SER A 24 0.63 36.53 47.65
CA SER A 24 0.57 37.40 46.43
C SER A 24 1.27 38.75 46.71
N PRO A 25 1.17 39.89 45.95
CA PRO A 25 0.27 40.29 44.84
C PRO A 25 0.96 40.81 43.56
N ALA A 26 0.27 40.99 42.41
CA ALA A 26 -0.33 42.25 41.90
C ALA A 26 -0.65 42.11 40.38
N LEU A 27 -1.44 42.93 39.63
CA LEU A 27 -2.47 43.98 39.85
C LEU A 27 -3.17 44.28 38.48
N VAL A 28 -4.50 44.55 38.46
CA VAL A 28 -5.28 45.38 37.46
C VAL A 28 -5.44 44.85 36.00
N SER A 29 -6.56 44.92 35.26
CA SER A 29 -7.98 45.41 35.42
C SER A 29 -8.91 44.47 34.62
N SER A 30 -10.11 44.02 35.09
CA SER A 30 -11.44 44.69 35.08
C SER A 30 -11.84 45.34 33.72
N ASN A 31 -13.08 45.26 33.20
CA ASN A 31 -14.40 44.95 33.81
C ASN A 31 -15.42 44.36 32.75
N PRO A 32 -16.73 44.09 33.03
CA PRO A 32 -17.45 42.90 32.53
C PRO A 32 -18.78 43.20 31.80
N LEU A 33 -19.66 42.20 31.63
CA LEU A 33 -21.14 42.34 31.68
C LEU A 33 -21.85 40.97 31.89
N GLU A 34 -23.10 41.00 32.39
CA GLU A 34 -23.80 39.87 33.05
C GLU A 34 -24.77 39.03 32.18
N PRO A 35 -25.26 37.86 32.67
CA PRO A 35 -26.31 37.05 32.05
C PRO A 35 -27.68 37.12 32.75
N THR A 36 -28.76 36.96 31.97
CA THR A 36 -30.14 36.61 32.39
C THR A 36 -30.80 35.88 31.20
N SER A 37 -31.85 35.05 31.25
CA SER A 37 -32.59 34.24 32.24
C SER A 37 -33.68 33.49 31.42
N ALA A 38 -34.18 32.35 31.89
CA ALA A 38 -35.20 31.48 31.25
C ALA A 38 -36.53 32.19 30.86
N ALA A 39 -37.47 31.68 30.02
CA ALA A 39 -38.06 30.33 29.99
C ALA A 39 -39.12 30.12 28.85
N ASN A 40 -39.45 28.85 28.59
CA ASN A 40 -40.73 28.26 28.10
C ASN A 40 -41.44 28.71 26.79
N LEU A 41 -41.73 27.74 25.90
CA LEU A 41 -43.10 27.21 25.69
C LEU A 41 -43.17 25.91 24.83
N LEU A 42 -44.32 25.23 24.88
CA LEU A 42 -44.61 23.84 24.45
C LEU A 42 -44.70 23.60 22.93
N HIS A 43 -44.43 22.36 22.47
CA HIS A 43 -45.46 21.43 21.92
C HIS A 43 -44.88 20.09 21.39
N ILE A 44 -45.20 18.94 22.03
CA ILE A 44 -45.33 17.61 21.39
C ILE A 44 -46.44 16.82 22.12
N LEU A 45 -47.30 16.13 21.37
CA LEU A 45 -48.39 15.28 21.88
C LEU A 45 -48.09 13.77 21.71
N GLN A 46 -48.35 13.01 22.77
CA GLN A 46 -48.99 11.68 22.81
C GLN A 46 -48.40 10.49 21.99
N SER A 47 -47.65 9.64 22.72
CA SER A 47 -47.78 8.17 22.99
C SER A 47 -48.84 7.29 22.27
N PRO A 48 -48.83 5.93 22.44
CA PRO A 48 -47.81 5.02 23.01
C PRO A 48 -47.60 3.67 22.25
N SER A 49 -46.62 2.86 22.69
CA SER A 49 -46.50 1.41 22.38
C SER A 49 -47.05 0.52 23.52
N PRO A 50 -47.54 -0.69 23.24
CA PRO A 50 -47.84 -1.71 24.27
C PRO A 50 -46.62 -2.61 24.61
N LYS A 51 -46.71 -3.35 25.72
CA LYS A 51 -45.66 -4.26 26.26
C LYS A 51 -46.07 -5.74 26.20
N THR A 52 -45.13 -6.62 26.57
CA THR A 52 -45.26 -8.06 26.95
C THR A 52 -45.37 -9.06 25.78
N SER A 53 -44.87 -10.31 25.83
CA SER A 53 -44.14 -11.09 26.86
C SER A 53 -43.28 -12.22 26.23
N SER A 54 -42.54 -12.97 27.08
CA SER A 54 -41.65 -14.11 26.80
C SER A 54 -42.23 -15.30 26.01
N THR A 55 -41.38 -16.12 25.38
CA THR A 55 -41.14 -17.59 25.65
C THR A 55 -40.28 -18.27 24.54
N THR A 56 -39.42 -19.23 24.92
CA THR A 56 -38.74 -20.27 24.09
C THR A 56 -38.89 -21.63 24.82
N PRO A 57 -38.67 -22.85 24.25
CA PRO A 57 -37.94 -23.22 23.01
C PRO A 57 -38.63 -24.32 22.12
N GLY A 58 -37.96 -24.86 21.08
CA GLY A 58 -38.37 -26.07 20.33
C GLY A 58 -37.55 -26.33 19.04
N ALA A 59 -37.40 -27.58 18.57
CA ALA A 59 -36.45 -27.95 17.49
C ALA A 59 -36.94 -29.02 16.49
N LEU A 60 -36.61 -28.82 15.19
CA LEU A 60 -36.37 -29.81 14.09
C LEU A 60 -37.50 -30.82 13.68
N PRO A 61 -37.40 -31.56 12.54
CA PRO A 61 -37.60 -31.16 11.13
C PRO A 61 -38.60 -32.13 10.41
N PRO A 62 -38.38 -32.62 9.16
CA PRO A 62 -38.44 -32.02 7.81
C PRO A 62 -39.65 -32.50 6.96
N SER A 63 -39.82 -32.05 5.69
CA SER A 63 -40.57 -32.80 4.66
C SER A 63 -40.24 -32.39 3.21
N ASP A 64 -40.20 -33.38 2.31
CA ASP A 64 -39.88 -33.31 0.86
C ASP A 64 -41.08 -32.98 -0.08
N ALA A 65 -40.84 -33.15 -1.39
CA ALA A 65 -41.73 -33.19 -2.56
C ALA A 65 -42.01 -31.83 -3.26
N ASP A 66 -41.45 -31.57 -4.44
CA ASP A 66 -41.77 -32.11 -5.80
C ASP A 66 -43.07 -31.56 -6.40
N THR A 67 -42.96 -30.82 -7.52
CA THR A 67 -43.68 -31.15 -8.77
C THR A 67 -43.20 -30.33 -9.98
N ASP A 68 -43.21 -31.01 -11.12
CA ASP A 68 -42.80 -30.60 -12.46
C ASP A 68 -43.38 -29.27 -13.02
N GLY A 69 -42.60 -28.67 -13.94
CA GLY A 69 -43.04 -27.62 -14.86
C GLY A 69 -42.26 -27.68 -16.17
N GLN A 70 -42.75 -28.46 -17.13
CA GLN A 70 -42.10 -28.70 -18.43
C GLN A 70 -41.94 -27.43 -19.28
N PHE A 71 -40.81 -27.28 -19.97
CA PHE A 71 -40.79 -26.78 -21.35
C PHE A 71 -39.64 -27.42 -22.14
N SER A 72 -39.96 -27.96 -23.31
CA SER A 72 -39.02 -28.55 -24.26
C SER A 72 -39.14 -27.83 -25.59
N LEU A 73 -38.02 -27.46 -26.21
CA LEU A 73 -37.89 -27.54 -27.67
C LEU A 73 -36.43 -27.58 -28.17
N LEU A 74 -36.24 -28.45 -29.17
CA LEU A 74 -35.12 -28.80 -30.03
C LEU A 74 -33.88 -27.86 -30.09
N LEU A 75 -32.64 -28.36 -30.02
CA LEU A 75 -31.91 -29.24 -30.97
C LEU A 75 -31.63 -28.63 -32.36
N ALA A 76 -30.34 -28.36 -32.62
CA ALA A 76 -29.73 -28.43 -33.94
C ALA A 76 -28.32 -29.05 -33.81
N VAL A 77 -28.03 -30.07 -34.61
CA VAL A 77 -26.78 -30.86 -34.60
C VAL A 77 -26.26 -30.97 -36.03
N PHE A 78 -24.97 -30.71 -36.26
CA PHE A 78 -24.16 -31.26 -37.36
C PHE A 78 -22.65 -31.13 -36.99
N PRO A 79 -21.72 -31.92 -37.58
CA PRO A 79 -20.80 -32.68 -36.75
C PRO A 79 -19.32 -32.75 -37.22
N LEU A 80 -18.51 -33.48 -36.45
CA LEU A 80 -17.31 -34.24 -36.88
C LEU A 80 -16.20 -33.55 -37.69
N ALA A 81 -15.00 -33.46 -37.08
CA ALA A 81 -13.89 -34.37 -37.46
C ALA A 81 -12.74 -34.33 -36.43
N ARG A 82 -12.23 -35.50 -36.04
CA ARG A 82 -10.85 -35.68 -35.53
C ARG A 82 -9.94 -36.05 -36.71
N PRO A 83 -8.61 -35.92 -36.56
CA PRO A 83 -7.82 -37.14 -36.65
C PRO A 83 -6.83 -37.32 -35.48
N ALA A 84 -6.16 -38.48 -35.48
CA ALA A 84 -5.37 -39.00 -34.37
C ALA A 84 -3.84 -38.87 -34.57
N ARG A 85 -3.10 -39.28 -33.52
CA ARG A 85 -1.63 -39.40 -33.44
C ARG A 85 -0.99 -40.09 -34.65
N SER A 86 0.22 -39.67 -35.02
CA SER A 86 1.35 -40.58 -35.19
C SER A 86 2.70 -39.88 -35.00
N SER A 87 3.70 -40.67 -34.60
CA SER A 87 5.12 -40.32 -34.42
C SER A 87 5.87 -40.15 -35.74
N ASN A 88 6.94 -39.34 -35.79
CA ASN A 88 8.32 -39.86 -35.65
C ASN A 88 9.40 -38.77 -35.54
N ARG A 89 10.61 -39.20 -35.14
CA ARG A 89 11.87 -38.41 -35.16
C ARG A 89 12.36 -38.19 -36.60
N SER A 90 13.12 -37.11 -36.85
CA SER A 90 14.55 -37.18 -37.22
C SER A 90 15.12 -35.91 -37.88
N SER A 91 16.30 -35.55 -37.39
CA SER A 91 17.30 -34.63 -37.94
C SER A 91 17.43 -34.54 -39.47
N CYS A 92 17.73 -33.34 -39.98
CA CYS A 92 18.58 -33.16 -41.15
C CYS A 92 19.64 -32.08 -40.89
N ARG A 93 20.89 -32.38 -41.23
CA ARG A 93 22.06 -31.51 -41.08
C ARG A 93 22.32 -30.72 -42.36
N HIS A 94 23.13 -29.68 -42.18
CA HIS A 94 23.95 -28.95 -43.15
C HIS A 94 23.95 -29.41 -44.62
N LEU A 95 23.84 -28.42 -45.51
CA LEU A 95 24.81 -28.31 -46.61
C LEU A 95 25.38 -26.89 -46.62
N ALA A 96 26.70 -26.78 -46.72
CA ALA A 96 27.42 -25.52 -46.80
C ALA A 96 28.18 -25.47 -48.12
N LEU A 97 28.20 -24.30 -48.78
CA LEU A 97 29.13 -23.98 -49.85
C LEU A 97 29.75 -22.60 -49.58
N ARG A 98 31.06 -22.49 -49.78
CA ARG A 98 31.88 -21.30 -49.53
C ARG A 98 32.12 -20.53 -50.84
N LEU A 99 32.12 -19.19 -50.75
CA LEU A 99 33.15 -18.20 -51.17
C LEU A 99 34.17 -18.64 -52.27
N SER A 100 34.67 -17.81 -53.20
CA SER A 100 34.59 -16.37 -53.58
C SER A 100 35.44 -16.20 -54.90
N PRO A 101 36.09 -15.07 -55.32
CA PRO A 101 35.90 -13.61 -55.11
C PRO A 101 36.00 -12.74 -56.43
N ALA A 102 35.94 -11.40 -56.26
CA ALA A 102 36.74 -10.34 -56.95
C ALA A 102 36.21 -9.55 -58.18
N GLN A 103 36.20 -8.21 -58.00
CA GLN A 103 36.53 -7.10 -58.95
C GLN A 103 35.64 -6.81 -60.19
N GLU A 104 35.62 -5.60 -60.77
CA GLU A 104 35.61 -4.21 -60.24
C GLU A 104 35.32 -3.22 -61.42
N ARG A 105 34.60 -2.11 -61.16
CA ARG A 105 34.60 -0.81 -61.89
C ARG A 105 34.20 -0.73 -63.39
N LEU A 106 33.39 0.29 -63.71
CA LEU A 106 33.51 1.08 -64.94
C LEU A 106 33.24 2.57 -64.64
N MET A 107 34.12 3.46 -65.09
CA MET A 107 34.05 4.94 -64.94
C MET A 107 34.87 5.62 -66.04
N ALA A 108 34.28 6.57 -66.78
CA ALA A 108 34.94 7.60 -67.59
C ALA A 108 33.86 8.51 -68.24
N ALA A 109 34.04 9.80 -68.54
CA ALA A 109 35.00 10.84 -68.08
C ALA A 109 34.53 12.22 -68.64
N VAL A 110 35.33 13.30 -68.38
CA VAL A 110 35.30 14.67 -68.99
C VAL A 110 34.40 15.70 -68.28
N ALA A 111 34.84 16.93 -67.93
CA ALA A 111 36.20 17.46 -67.72
C ALA A 111 36.19 18.77 -66.87
N PHE A 112 37.39 19.18 -66.48
CA PHE A 112 37.81 20.32 -65.65
C PHE A 112 37.25 21.71 -66.04
N CYS A 113 36.83 22.51 -65.05
CA CYS A 113 37.23 23.94 -64.95
C CYS A 113 37.03 24.50 -63.53
N ARG A 114 37.99 25.28 -63.01
CA ARG A 114 37.93 25.93 -61.68
C ARG A 114 37.46 27.38 -61.81
N SER A 115 36.62 27.85 -60.89
CA SER A 115 36.58 29.26 -60.49
C SER A 115 36.02 29.42 -59.08
N THR A 116 36.70 30.22 -58.26
CA THR A 116 36.34 30.54 -56.88
C THR A 116 35.36 31.70 -56.80
N ARG A 117 34.32 31.60 -55.98
CA ARG A 117 33.67 32.78 -55.37
C ARG A 117 33.30 32.51 -53.92
N ALA A 118 33.61 33.48 -53.07
CA ALA A 118 33.39 33.44 -51.63
C ALA A 118 31.90 33.48 -51.28
N GLY A 119 31.54 32.86 -50.15
CA GLY A 119 30.17 32.86 -49.65
C GLY A 119 29.84 34.10 -48.82
N LEU A 120 28.54 34.44 -48.81
CA LEU A 120 27.87 35.16 -47.73
C LEU A 120 26.55 34.41 -47.40
N PRO A 121 26.03 34.50 -46.16
CA PRO A 121 25.24 33.42 -45.59
C PRO A 121 23.75 33.48 -45.97
N GLN A 122 23.17 32.33 -46.32
CA GLN A 122 21.71 32.18 -46.30
C GLN A 122 21.22 32.09 -44.86
N TRP A 123 20.39 33.06 -44.48
CA TRP A 123 19.72 33.12 -43.19
C TRP A 123 18.54 32.13 -43.17
N GLY A 124 18.86 30.84 -43.05
CA GLY A 124 17.86 29.79 -42.82
C GLY A 124 17.36 29.86 -41.38
N SER A 125 16.14 30.33 -41.19
CA SER A 125 15.49 30.48 -39.88
C SER A 125 15.33 29.12 -39.20
N LYS A 126 16.28 28.78 -38.32
CA LYS A 126 16.09 27.73 -37.31
C LYS A 126 14.91 28.14 -36.44
N VAL A 127 13.76 27.49 -36.66
CA VAL A 127 12.65 27.49 -35.71
C VAL A 127 13.16 26.86 -34.43
N PHE A 128 13.65 27.70 -33.52
CA PHE A 128 13.86 27.33 -32.13
C PHE A 128 12.48 26.91 -31.60
N ARG A 129 12.21 25.60 -31.56
CA ARG A 129 11.26 25.09 -30.58
C ARG A 129 11.92 25.32 -29.22
N PRO A 130 11.43 26.23 -28.37
CA PRO A 130 11.92 26.29 -27.01
C PRO A 130 11.60 24.94 -26.37
N VAL A 131 12.62 24.28 -25.81
CA VAL A 131 12.41 23.15 -24.91
C VAL A 131 11.81 23.73 -23.65
N LEU A 132 10.47 23.86 -23.66
CA LEU A 132 9.72 24.55 -22.63
C LEU A 132 9.70 23.72 -21.35
N LEU A 133 10.58 24.15 -20.45
CA LEU A 133 10.49 24.03 -18.99
C LEU A 133 10.66 22.62 -18.44
N THR A 134 11.65 22.52 -17.54
CA THR A 134 11.88 21.45 -16.59
C THR A 134 10.62 21.20 -15.73
N ARG A 135 9.75 20.29 -16.20
CA ARG A 135 8.62 19.79 -15.41
C ARG A 135 9.18 19.04 -14.20
N ARG A 136 8.95 19.58 -13.00
CA ARG A 136 9.33 18.90 -11.75
C ARG A 136 8.44 17.67 -11.57
N ASN A 137 9.02 16.49 -11.77
CA ASN A 137 8.61 15.30 -11.02
C ASN A 137 8.85 15.60 -9.52
N PHE A 138 8.09 14.98 -8.62
CA PHE A 138 8.46 15.03 -7.20
C PHE A 138 9.85 14.38 -7.04
N SER A 139 10.72 14.98 -6.24
CA SER A 139 12.12 14.54 -6.09
C SER A 139 12.30 13.34 -5.15
N SER A 140 11.23 12.96 -4.45
CA SER A 140 11.21 11.94 -3.38
C SER A 140 9.97 11.07 -3.50
N TYR A 141 10.03 9.86 -2.95
CA TYR A 141 8.88 8.96 -2.87
C TYR A 141 7.83 9.47 -1.89
N LEU A 142 8.26 10.00 -0.74
CA LEU A 142 7.42 10.78 0.15
C LEU A 142 7.26 12.22 -0.35
N VAL A 143 6.03 12.73 -0.32
CA VAL A 143 5.66 14.09 -0.77
C VAL A 143 4.96 14.83 0.36
N SER A 144 5.34 16.08 0.62
CA SER A 144 4.67 16.91 1.63
C SER A 144 3.32 17.47 1.14
N PRO A 145 2.38 17.82 2.05
CA PRO A 145 1.11 18.42 1.65
C PRO A 145 1.25 19.69 0.80
N LYS A 146 2.22 20.55 1.13
CA LYS A 146 2.52 21.76 0.36
C LYS A 146 2.99 21.46 -1.07
N GLU A 147 3.87 20.47 -1.25
CA GLU A 147 4.34 20.09 -2.59
C GLU A 147 3.22 19.54 -3.47
N LEU A 148 2.32 18.72 -2.89
CA LEU A 148 1.15 18.22 -3.60
C LEU A 148 0.17 19.34 -3.95
N ASP A 149 -0.15 20.25 -3.04
CA ASP A 149 -1.01 21.41 -3.28
C ASP A 149 -0.44 22.31 -4.40
N GLU A 150 0.85 22.61 -4.35
CA GLU A 150 1.54 23.33 -5.42
C GLU A 150 1.48 22.60 -6.77
N ALA A 151 1.57 21.27 -6.79
CA ALA A 151 1.51 20.47 -8.01
C ALA A 151 0.09 20.43 -8.61
N LEU A 152 -0.94 20.32 -7.78
CA LEU A 152 -2.35 20.33 -8.19
C LEU A 152 -2.79 21.70 -8.73
N LYS A 153 -2.26 22.80 -8.16
CA LYS A 153 -2.49 24.17 -8.66
C LYS A 153 -1.85 24.41 -10.03
N LYS A 154 -0.67 23.83 -10.29
CA LYS A 154 0.09 24.03 -11.54
C LYS A 154 -0.44 23.16 -12.70
N ASN A 155 -0.91 21.96 -12.42
CA ASN A 155 -1.46 21.03 -13.41
C ASN A 155 -2.89 20.61 -13.05
N PRO A 156 -3.90 21.50 -13.16
CA PRO A 156 -5.28 21.14 -12.87
C PRO A 156 -5.73 20.01 -13.82
N PRO A 157 -6.30 18.90 -13.31
CA PRO A 157 -6.80 17.83 -14.16
C PRO A 157 -7.86 18.37 -15.13
N SER A 158 -7.55 18.26 -16.43
CA SER A 158 -8.40 18.60 -17.57
C SER A 158 -8.66 17.34 -18.41
N PRO A 159 -9.91 17.05 -18.83
CA PRO A 159 -10.20 15.92 -19.71
C PRO A 159 -9.52 16.02 -21.08
N ILE A 160 -9.26 17.24 -21.54
CA ILE A 160 -8.83 17.54 -22.92
C ILE A 160 -7.29 17.54 -23.05
N SER A 161 -6.55 17.68 -21.95
CA SER A 161 -5.08 17.75 -22.04
C SER A 161 -4.42 16.36 -22.09
N PRO A 162 -3.54 16.11 -23.07
CA PRO A 162 -2.68 14.93 -23.09
C PRO A 162 -1.54 15.01 -22.06
N ASP A 163 -1.39 16.14 -21.34
CA ASP A 163 -0.36 16.28 -20.32
C ASP A 163 -0.54 15.29 -19.15
N PRO A 164 0.55 14.73 -18.60
CA PRO A 164 0.53 13.98 -17.34
C PRO A 164 -0.16 14.76 -16.21
N ARG A 165 -1.19 14.16 -15.61
CA ARG A 165 -1.93 14.73 -14.48
C ARG A 165 -1.29 14.30 -13.18
N VAL A 166 -1.48 15.10 -12.14
CA VAL A 166 -1.26 14.67 -10.75
C VAL A 166 -2.60 14.18 -10.21
N ILE A 167 -2.68 12.92 -9.81
CA ILE A 167 -3.90 12.28 -9.31
C ILE A 167 -3.71 11.94 -7.83
N PRO A 168 -4.40 12.64 -6.91
CA PRO A 168 -4.51 12.21 -5.52
C PRO A 168 -5.34 10.93 -5.45
N LEU A 169 -4.80 9.88 -4.85
CA LEU A 169 -5.44 8.57 -4.73
C LEU A 169 -5.63 8.23 -3.26
N CYS A 170 -6.85 8.37 -2.76
CA CYS A 170 -7.18 7.95 -1.42
C CYS A 170 -7.23 6.42 -1.35
N ALA A 171 -6.46 5.84 -0.45
CA ALA A 171 -6.34 4.40 -0.23
C ALA A 171 -6.78 4.01 1.20
N SER A 172 -7.56 4.88 1.85
CA SER A 172 -8.05 4.67 3.21
C SER A 172 -8.71 3.31 3.36
N TRP A 173 -8.16 2.48 4.24
CA TRP A 173 -8.71 1.19 4.60
C TRP A 173 -8.62 1.02 6.12
N PHE A 174 -9.67 0.46 6.72
CA PHE A 174 -9.77 0.26 8.16
C PHE A 174 -9.89 -1.24 8.45
N LEU A 175 -9.44 -1.65 9.64
CA LEU A 175 -9.57 -3.04 10.08
C LEU A 175 -11.07 -3.41 10.21
N PRO A 176 -11.47 -4.68 9.98
CA PRO A 176 -12.88 -5.09 10.08
C PRO A 176 -13.55 -4.90 11.45
N ASN A 177 -12.77 -4.68 12.50
CA ASN A 177 -13.24 -4.38 13.87
C ASN A 177 -13.31 -2.87 14.17
N ASP A 178 -12.96 -2.01 13.21
CA ASP A 178 -13.17 -0.58 13.25
C ASP A 178 -14.54 -0.27 12.61
N GLY A 179 -15.37 0.54 13.28
CA GLY A 179 -16.70 0.89 12.78
C GLY A 179 -16.70 1.85 11.58
N ARG A 180 -15.53 2.32 11.15
CA ARG A 180 -15.36 3.28 10.04
C ARG A 180 -15.07 2.57 8.72
N SER A 181 -15.54 3.15 7.62
CA SER A 181 -15.26 2.66 6.27
C SER A 181 -14.42 3.66 5.48
N GLY A 182 -13.47 3.15 4.68
CA GLY A 182 -12.59 3.97 3.84
C GLY A 182 -13.34 4.87 2.85
N ILE A 183 -14.43 4.35 2.26
CA ILE A 183 -15.26 5.13 1.33
C ILE A 183 -16.11 6.17 2.06
N GLN A 184 -16.45 5.94 3.34
CA GLN A 184 -17.17 6.92 4.14
C GLN A 184 -16.28 8.10 4.47
N THR A 185 -15.07 7.87 5.00
CA THR A 185 -14.14 8.97 5.30
C THR A 185 -13.73 9.75 4.05
N PHE A 186 -13.66 9.09 2.88
CA PHE A 186 -13.44 9.76 1.58
C PHE A 186 -14.63 10.64 1.11
N ARG A 187 -15.87 10.29 1.48
CA ARG A 187 -17.04 11.16 1.26
C ARG A 187 -17.07 12.33 2.24
N GLU A 188 -16.65 12.10 3.48
CA GLU A 188 -16.62 13.12 4.53
C GLU A 188 -15.54 14.19 4.29
N GLN A 189 -14.29 13.78 4.00
CA GLN A 189 -13.20 14.71 3.72
C GLN A 189 -12.12 14.09 2.81
N ARG A 190 -11.87 14.72 1.65
CA ARG A 190 -10.85 14.28 0.67
C ARG A 190 -10.09 15.45 0.04
N ILE A 191 -8.98 15.15 -0.63
CA ILE A 191 -8.27 16.11 -1.49
C ILE A 191 -9.13 16.40 -2.74
N PRO A 192 -9.17 17.65 -3.24
CA PRO A 192 -9.95 17.99 -4.42
C PRO A 192 -9.65 17.12 -5.64
N LYS A 193 -10.70 16.71 -6.35
CA LYS A 193 -10.61 15.81 -7.52
C LYS A 193 -9.90 14.47 -7.26
N ALA A 194 -9.76 14.03 -6.01
CA ALA A 194 -9.15 12.73 -5.71
C ALA A 194 -9.94 11.54 -6.30
N ARG A 195 -9.31 10.37 -6.28
CA ARG A 195 -9.92 9.06 -6.58
C ARG A 195 -9.88 8.18 -5.34
N PHE A 196 -10.78 7.21 -5.22
CA PHE A 196 -10.78 6.25 -4.11
C PHE A 196 -10.35 4.86 -4.60
N PHE A 197 -9.21 4.37 -4.13
CA PHE A 197 -8.74 3.02 -4.36
C PHE A 197 -9.30 2.09 -3.29
N ASP A 198 -10.24 1.24 -3.67
CA ASP A 198 -10.85 0.26 -2.78
C ASP A 198 -9.94 -0.96 -2.61
N LEU A 199 -9.18 -0.99 -1.52
CA LEU A 199 -8.19 -2.03 -1.21
C LEU A 199 -8.82 -3.42 -1.04
N ASP A 200 -10.12 -3.55 -0.76
CA ASP A 200 -10.80 -4.85 -0.67
C ASP A 200 -11.36 -5.32 -2.03
N LYS A 201 -11.60 -4.40 -2.98
CA LYS A 201 -11.99 -4.77 -4.35
C LYS A 201 -10.80 -5.15 -5.24
N VAL A 202 -9.65 -4.49 -5.07
CA VAL A 202 -8.48 -4.62 -5.95
C VAL A 202 -7.48 -5.64 -5.40
N ILE A 203 -7.93 -6.88 -5.28
CA ILE A 203 -7.20 -8.03 -4.70
C ILE A 203 -7.31 -9.27 -5.61
N ASP A 204 -6.51 -10.30 -5.39
CA ASP A 204 -6.81 -11.62 -5.95
C ASP A 204 -7.95 -12.31 -5.20
N LYS A 205 -9.16 -12.21 -5.78
CA LYS A 205 -10.39 -12.84 -5.27
C LYS A 205 -10.38 -14.37 -5.31
N ARG A 206 -9.34 -15.01 -5.85
CA ARG A 206 -9.14 -16.47 -5.84
C ARG A 206 -8.33 -16.94 -4.64
N SER A 207 -7.56 -16.05 -4.02
CA SER A 207 -6.79 -16.35 -2.82
C SER A 207 -7.72 -16.52 -1.62
N PRO A 208 -7.51 -17.53 -0.75
CA PRO A 208 -8.15 -17.59 0.56
C PRO A 208 -7.54 -16.56 1.55
N TYR A 209 -6.36 -16.01 1.23
CA TYR A 209 -5.64 -15.02 2.02
C TYR A 209 -6.04 -13.59 1.62
N PRO A 210 -6.11 -12.66 2.58
CA PRO A 210 -6.59 -11.29 2.40
C PRO A 210 -5.59 -10.42 1.62
N HIS A 211 -6.11 -9.37 0.97
CA HIS A 211 -5.37 -8.28 0.31
C HIS A 211 -4.26 -8.69 -0.68
N MET A 212 -4.13 -9.98 -1.02
CA MET A 212 -3.16 -10.49 -1.99
C MET A 212 -3.23 -9.69 -3.29
N LEU A 213 -2.07 -9.42 -3.87
CA LEU A 213 -1.95 -8.70 -5.13
C LEU A 213 -2.92 -9.29 -6.19
N PRO A 214 -3.71 -8.46 -6.88
CA PRO A 214 -4.54 -8.93 -7.99
C PRO A 214 -3.66 -9.46 -9.12
N ASN A 215 -4.22 -10.23 -10.05
CA ASN A 215 -3.50 -10.48 -11.31
C ASN A 215 -3.42 -9.18 -12.15
N ALA A 216 -2.46 -9.11 -13.08
CA ALA A 216 -2.20 -7.93 -13.92
C ALA A 216 -3.44 -7.40 -14.68
N LYS A 217 -4.38 -8.28 -15.07
CA LYS A 217 -5.64 -7.85 -15.73
C LYS A 217 -6.59 -7.18 -14.72
N GLY A 218 -6.70 -7.73 -13.51
CA GLY A 218 -7.49 -7.13 -12.42
C GLY A 218 -6.97 -5.76 -12.01
N PHE A 219 -5.65 -5.61 -11.89
CA PHE A 219 -5.01 -4.31 -11.66
C PHE A 219 -5.30 -3.32 -12.80
N ALA A 220 -5.06 -3.71 -14.06
CA ALA A 220 -5.30 -2.84 -15.21
C ALA A 220 -6.77 -2.41 -15.33
N ALA A 221 -7.72 -3.30 -15.02
CA ALA A 221 -9.14 -2.96 -14.96
C ALA A 221 -9.44 -1.91 -13.87
N ALA A 222 -8.92 -2.09 -12.65
CA ALA A 222 -9.10 -1.13 -11.57
C ALA A 222 -8.50 0.24 -11.89
N MET A 223 -7.29 0.29 -12.45
CA MET A 223 -6.66 1.55 -12.88
C MET A 223 -7.46 2.25 -13.99
N SER A 224 -8.07 1.46 -14.89
CA SER A 224 -8.93 1.98 -15.95
C SER A 224 -10.24 2.57 -15.41
N GLU A 225 -10.88 1.90 -14.46
CA GLU A 225 -12.10 2.37 -13.76
C GLU A 225 -11.86 3.66 -12.96
N LEU A 226 -10.67 3.79 -12.36
CA LEU A 226 -10.23 5.01 -11.67
C LEU A 226 -9.87 6.16 -12.63
N GLY A 227 -9.91 5.92 -13.95
CA GLY A 227 -9.55 6.89 -14.98
C GLY A 227 -8.10 7.34 -14.92
N ILE A 228 -7.19 6.48 -14.46
CA ILE A 228 -5.75 6.75 -14.33
C ILE A 228 -5.02 6.21 -15.57
N ARG A 229 -4.13 7.02 -16.16
CA ARG A 229 -3.30 6.65 -17.31
C ARG A 229 -1.90 6.23 -16.87
N LYS A 230 -1.12 5.57 -17.73
CA LYS A 230 0.23 5.06 -17.38
C LYS A 230 1.24 6.17 -17.08
N GLU A 231 1.04 7.33 -17.70
CA GLU A 231 1.90 8.51 -17.67
C GLU A 231 1.59 9.49 -16.53
N ASP A 232 0.43 9.35 -15.87
CA ASP A 232 0.01 10.19 -14.75
C ASP A 232 0.89 9.97 -13.51
N THR A 233 1.07 11.02 -12.72
CA THR A 233 1.71 10.98 -11.41
C THR A 233 0.66 10.69 -10.35
N VAL A 234 0.74 9.55 -9.68
CA VAL A 234 -0.20 9.14 -8.63
C VAL A 234 0.41 9.45 -7.27
N VAL A 235 -0.34 10.17 -6.42
CA VAL A 235 0.06 10.48 -5.04
C VAL A 235 -0.96 9.86 -4.09
N VAL A 236 -0.56 8.79 -3.40
CA VAL A 236 -1.43 7.95 -2.59
C VAL A 236 -1.52 8.49 -1.16
N TYR A 237 -2.70 8.46 -0.54
CA TYR A 237 -2.92 8.99 0.81
C TYR A 237 -4.03 8.26 1.60
N ASP A 238 -3.96 8.27 2.93
CA ASP A 238 -4.97 7.69 3.85
C ASP A 238 -5.90 8.76 4.45
N SER A 239 -6.84 8.39 5.32
CA SER A 239 -7.72 9.37 5.97
C SER A 239 -6.98 10.19 7.05
N LYS A 240 -7.59 11.30 7.47
CA LYS A 240 -7.06 12.20 8.50
C LYS A 240 -6.86 11.47 9.83
N GLU A 241 -7.73 10.51 10.14
CA GLU A 241 -7.73 9.74 11.39
C GLU A 241 -6.68 8.63 11.40
N LEU A 242 -6.36 8.07 10.22
CA LEU A 242 -5.32 7.05 10.04
C LEU A 242 -3.92 7.67 10.00
N GLY A 243 -3.76 8.80 9.30
CA GLY A 243 -2.46 9.40 9.02
C GLY A 243 -1.70 8.62 7.94
N ILE A 244 -1.02 7.54 8.34
CA ILE A 244 -0.32 6.60 7.44
C ILE A 244 -0.65 5.17 7.89
N PHE A 245 -1.25 4.38 7.00
CA PHE A 245 -1.63 2.98 7.27
C PHE A 245 -1.69 2.11 6.01
N SER A 246 -2.56 2.47 5.06
CA SER A 246 -2.90 1.67 3.87
C SER A 246 -2.43 2.29 2.55
N ALA A 247 -2.14 3.60 2.50
CA ALA A 247 -1.56 4.25 1.33
C ALA A 247 -0.21 3.67 0.90
N PRO A 248 0.73 3.33 1.80
CA PRO A 248 1.96 2.61 1.44
C PRO A 248 1.70 1.28 0.72
N ARG A 249 0.63 0.55 1.07
CA ARG A 249 0.25 -0.71 0.40
C ARG A 249 -0.18 -0.48 -1.03
N VAL A 250 -1.01 0.53 -1.28
CA VAL A 250 -1.44 0.87 -2.64
C VAL A 250 -0.30 1.46 -3.46
N GLY A 251 0.58 2.28 -2.85
CA GLY A 251 1.79 2.77 -3.50
C GLY A 251 2.75 1.64 -3.92
N TRP A 252 3.06 0.72 -3.00
CA TRP A 252 3.85 -0.47 -3.31
C TRP A 252 3.19 -1.33 -4.41
N THR A 253 1.87 -1.51 -4.35
CA THR A 253 1.10 -2.23 -5.39
C THR A 253 1.27 -1.59 -6.78
N LEU A 254 1.11 -0.26 -6.87
CA LEU A 254 1.31 0.48 -8.12
C LEU A 254 2.74 0.31 -8.66
N GLN A 255 3.76 0.35 -7.79
CA GLN A 255 5.16 0.08 -8.15
C GLN A 255 5.37 -1.36 -8.63
N VAL A 256 4.80 -2.39 -7.98
CA VAL A 256 4.90 -3.80 -8.41
C VAL A 256 4.32 -4.03 -9.81
N PHE A 257 3.30 -3.26 -10.20
CA PHE A 257 2.77 -3.23 -11.56
C PHE A 257 3.46 -2.19 -12.49
N GLY A 258 4.66 -1.76 -12.11
CA GLY A 258 5.52 -0.87 -12.88
C GLY A 258 4.89 0.48 -13.21
N HIS A 259 4.00 1.02 -12.38
CA HIS A 259 3.48 2.38 -12.56
C HIS A 259 4.63 3.38 -12.30
N PRO A 260 5.01 4.23 -13.27
CA PRO A 260 6.33 4.86 -13.27
C PRO A 260 6.48 6.06 -12.33
N LYS A 261 5.38 6.62 -11.84
CA LYS A 261 5.33 7.85 -11.02
C LYS A 261 4.35 7.66 -9.87
N VAL A 262 4.83 7.05 -8.80
CA VAL A 262 4.06 6.77 -7.60
C VAL A 262 4.74 7.45 -6.43
N HIS A 263 3.95 8.11 -5.59
CA HIS A 263 4.40 8.81 -4.39
C HIS A 263 3.41 8.59 -3.26
N ILE A 264 3.87 8.72 -2.01
CA ILE A 264 3.01 8.71 -0.81
C ILE A 264 2.94 10.13 -0.24
N LEU A 265 1.73 10.64 0.00
CA LEU A 265 1.54 11.87 0.75
C LEU A 265 1.91 11.63 2.21
N ASN A 266 2.76 12.48 2.79
CA ASN A 266 3.20 12.41 4.18
C ASN A 266 2.73 13.64 4.98
N ASN A 267 1.47 13.74 5.42
CA ASN A 267 0.33 12.84 5.24
C ASN A 267 -0.98 13.65 5.09
N PHE A 268 -2.14 13.00 4.92
CA PHE A 268 -3.42 13.72 4.78
C PHE A 268 -3.91 14.35 6.10
N LYS A 269 -3.48 13.83 7.26
CA LYS A 269 -3.71 14.50 8.54
C LYS A 269 -3.10 15.90 8.53
N LEU A 270 -1.82 16.02 8.17
CA LEU A 270 -1.13 17.31 8.01
C LEU A 270 -1.74 18.18 6.90
N TRP A 271 -2.26 17.59 5.81
CA TRP A 271 -2.98 18.35 4.79
C TRP A 271 -4.17 19.13 5.38
N VAL A 272 -5.00 18.45 6.19
CA VAL A 272 -6.15 19.06 6.85
C VAL A 272 -5.72 20.05 7.93
N GLU A 273 -4.70 19.72 8.73
CA GLU A 273 -4.18 20.59 9.80
C GLU A 273 -3.52 21.87 9.28
N GLN A 274 -2.94 21.83 8.07
CA GLN A 274 -2.42 23.01 7.37
C GLN A 274 -3.51 23.86 6.68
N GLY A 275 -4.79 23.48 6.79
CA GLY A 275 -5.90 24.20 6.17
C GLY A 275 -5.91 24.15 4.64
N LEU A 276 -5.26 23.14 4.04
CA LEU A 276 -5.24 22.97 2.59
C LEU A 276 -6.62 22.57 2.04
N PRO A 277 -6.93 22.87 0.77
CA PRO A 277 -8.26 22.65 0.21
C PRO A 277 -8.76 21.21 0.37
N THR A 278 -10.01 21.03 0.76
CA THR A 278 -10.68 19.71 0.82
C THR A 278 -12.06 19.76 0.20
N GLU A 279 -12.53 18.60 -0.27
CA GLU A 279 -13.88 18.38 -0.80
C GLU A 279 -14.62 17.34 0.05
N SER A 280 -15.95 17.35 -0.02
CA SER A 280 -16.84 16.39 0.62
C SER A 280 -18.06 16.11 -0.27
N GLY A 281 -18.91 15.16 0.14
CA GLY A 281 -20.09 14.72 -0.61
C GLY A 281 -19.80 13.59 -1.58
N GLU A 282 -20.73 13.33 -2.50
CA GLU A 282 -20.66 12.17 -3.40
C GLU A 282 -19.48 12.20 -4.38
N LEU A 283 -19.22 11.02 -4.94
CA LEU A 283 -18.15 10.79 -5.92
C LEU A 283 -18.50 11.43 -7.27
N TYR A 284 -17.52 12.07 -7.90
CA TYR A 284 -17.64 12.43 -9.31
C TYR A 284 -17.64 11.16 -10.16
N SER A 285 -18.45 11.15 -11.23
CA SER A 285 -18.23 10.19 -12.31
C SER A 285 -16.85 10.43 -12.93
N VAL A 286 -16.10 9.35 -13.15
CA VAL A 286 -14.78 9.39 -13.75
C VAL A 286 -14.86 8.69 -15.09
N GLU A 287 -14.38 9.34 -16.14
CA GLU A 287 -14.29 8.72 -17.45
C GLU A 287 -13.22 7.62 -17.41
N CYS A 288 -13.64 6.38 -17.69
CA CYS A 288 -12.73 5.24 -17.77
C CYS A 288 -11.74 5.43 -18.92
N CYS A 289 -10.45 5.27 -18.67
CA CYS A 289 -9.43 5.30 -19.72
C CYS A 289 -8.67 3.97 -19.79
N PRO A 290 -8.30 3.44 -20.97
CA PRO A 290 -7.58 2.18 -21.06
C PRO A 290 -6.21 2.22 -20.36
N TYR A 291 -6.03 1.43 -19.30
CA TYR A 291 -4.71 1.17 -18.72
C TYR A 291 -4.09 -0.10 -19.34
N PRO A 292 -2.83 -0.06 -19.80
CA PRO A 292 -2.18 -1.23 -20.42
C PRO A 292 -1.96 -2.34 -19.38
N ILE A 293 -2.15 -3.61 -19.77
CA ILE A 293 -1.82 -4.75 -18.91
C ILE A 293 -0.32 -4.69 -18.56
N PRO A 294 0.05 -4.52 -17.29
CA PRO A 294 1.45 -4.36 -16.89
C PRO A 294 2.21 -5.68 -16.93
N ASN A 295 3.52 -5.60 -17.09
CA ASN A 295 4.41 -6.65 -16.60
C ASN A 295 4.53 -6.52 -15.07
N VAL A 296 4.60 -7.63 -14.35
CA VAL A 296 4.64 -7.65 -12.89
C VAL A 296 6.08 -7.82 -12.41
N GLU A 297 6.54 -6.93 -11.54
CA GLU A 297 7.85 -7.01 -10.90
C GLU A 297 7.81 -8.03 -9.74
N SER A 298 7.69 -9.32 -10.11
CA SER A 298 7.56 -10.42 -9.16
C SER A 298 8.74 -10.55 -8.19
N ASN A 299 9.91 -10.01 -8.56
CA ASN A 299 11.08 -9.94 -7.68
C ASN A 299 10.88 -9.03 -6.45
N ARG A 300 9.84 -8.17 -6.41
CA ARG A 300 9.50 -7.35 -5.25
C ARG A 300 8.60 -8.08 -4.23
N VAL A 301 8.18 -9.31 -4.55
CA VAL A 301 7.28 -10.13 -3.74
C VAL A 301 8.03 -11.40 -3.28
N ALA A 302 8.00 -11.68 -1.98
CA ALA A 302 8.48 -12.95 -1.45
C ALA A 302 7.33 -13.97 -1.38
N SER A 303 7.59 -15.23 -1.75
CA SER A 303 6.59 -16.31 -1.66
C SER A 303 6.57 -16.97 -0.28
N PHE A 304 5.48 -17.67 0.06
CA PHE A 304 5.42 -18.49 1.28
C PHE A 304 6.51 -19.55 1.31
N GLU A 305 6.78 -20.21 0.17
CA GLU A 305 7.76 -21.29 0.06
C GLU A 305 9.16 -20.78 0.41
N GLU A 306 9.54 -19.65 -0.17
CA GLU A 306 10.80 -18.97 0.12
C GLU A 306 10.91 -18.55 1.58
N VAL A 307 9.89 -17.89 2.13
CA VAL A 307 9.88 -17.46 3.54
C VAL A 307 9.91 -18.67 4.48
N LYS A 308 9.29 -19.80 4.09
CA LYS A 308 9.31 -21.06 4.84
C LYS A 308 10.71 -21.67 4.86
N ASP A 309 11.43 -21.65 3.75
CA ASP A 309 12.77 -22.21 3.69
C ASP A 309 13.79 -21.32 4.42
N ILE A 310 13.71 -19.99 4.29
CA ILE A 310 14.48 -19.03 5.12
C ILE A 310 14.26 -19.29 6.62
N ALA A 311 13.01 -19.45 7.06
CA ALA A 311 12.69 -19.69 8.47
C ALA A 311 13.14 -21.08 8.97
N LYS A 312 13.14 -22.11 8.12
CA LYS A 312 13.70 -23.43 8.45
C LYS A 312 15.22 -23.39 8.57
N ASP A 313 15.89 -22.55 7.80
CA ASP A 313 17.35 -22.46 7.73
C ASP A 313 17.92 -21.40 8.69
N TYR A 314 17.06 -20.72 9.45
CA TYR A 314 17.45 -19.86 10.55
C TYR A 314 18.39 -20.58 11.54
N ASN A 315 19.49 -19.92 11.89
CA ASN A 315 20.61 -20.44 12.70
C ASN A 315 21.34 -21.68 12.16
N LYS A 316 21.15 -22.07 10.89
CA LYS A 316 22.00 -23.09 10.24
C LYS A 316 23.26 -22.45 9.65
N GLU A 317 24.34 -23.22 9.66
CA GLU A 317 25.58 -22.85 8.96
C GLU A 317 25.34 -22.76 7.45
N GLY A 318 25.76 -21.66 6.83
CA GLY A 318 25.59 -21.42 5.39
C GLY A 318 24.28 -20.77 4.95
N ALA A 319 23.38 -20.39 5.87
CA ALA A 319 22.15 -19.67 5.53
C ALA A 319 22.42 -18.29 4.89
N GLU A 320 21.58 -17.87 3.94
CA GLU A 320 21.77 -16.65 3.12
C GLU A 320 21.69 -15.31 3.88
N GLY A 321 21.35 -15.34 5.18
CA GLY A 321 21.27 -14.16 6.05
C GLY A 321 20.08 -13.24 5.76
N VAL A 322 19.06 -13.71 5.05
CA VAL A 322 17.85 -12.92 4.74
C VAL A 322 17.10 -12.55 6.04
N GLN A 323 16.76 -11.28 6.18
CA GLN A 323 16.12 -10.72 7.38
C GLN A 323 14.63 -10.51 7.15
N ILE A 324 13.79 -11.05 8.04
CA ILE A 324 12.33 -10.87 7.96
C ILE A 324 11.91 -9.83 9.01
N LEU A 325 11.30 -8.72 8.59
CA LEU A 325 10.81 -7.67 9.49
C LEU A 325 9.29 -7.80 9.64
N ASP A 326 8.78 -7.83 10.86
CA ASP A 326 7.33 -7.92 11.12
C ASP A 326 6.76 -6.61 11.67
N ALA A 327 5.80 -6.04 10.93
CA ALA A 327 5.17 -4.75 11.23
C ALA A 327 3.99 -4.82 12.21
N ARG A 328 3.64 -6.00 12.74
CA ARG A 328 2.53 -6.17 13.70
C ARG A 328 2.85 -5.56 15.08
N PRO A 329 1.83 -5.19 15.88
CA PRO A 329 2.02 -4.83 17.28
C PRO A 329 2.73 -5.94 18.08
N ASN A 330 3.63 -5.56 19.00
CA ASN A 330 4.54 -6.50 19.64
C ASN A 330 3.84 -7.69 20.33
N GLY A 331 2.68 -7.48 20.97
CA GLY A 331 1.94 -8.58 21.62
C GLY A 331 1.47 -9.67 20.65
N ARG A 332 1.15 -9.32 19.39
CA ARG A 332 0.79 -10.30 18.35
C ARG A 332 2.00 -11.10 17.87
N PHE A 333 3.15 -10.43 17.79
CA PHE A 333 4.44 -11.01 17.43
C PHE A 333 4.96 -11.98 18.53
N THR A 334 4.94 -11.57 19.80
CA THR A 334 5.35 -12.45 20.92
C THR A 334 4.36 -13.58 21.16
N GLY A 335 3.10 -13.41 20.78
CA GLY A 335 2.01 -14.36 21.00
C GLY A 335 1.12 -14.03 22.20
N GLU A 336 1.47 -13.00 22.99
CA GLU A 336 0.72 -12.50 24.15
C GLU A 336 -0.68 -11.98 23.80
N ALA A 337 -0.88 -11.45 22.58
CA ALA A 337 -2.16 -10.92 22.09
C ALA A 337 -2.67 -11.75 20.89
N PRO A 338 -4.00 -11.91 20.74
CA PRO A 338 -4.58 -12.65 19.62
C PRO A 338 -4.42 -11.91 18.30
N GLU A 339 -4.44 -12.67 17.19
CA GLU A 339 -4.62 -12.09 15.87
C GLU A 339 -6.07 -11.59 15.69
N PRO A 340 -6.32 -10.54 14.88
CA PRO A 340 -7.68 -10.02 14.64
C PRO A 340 -8.63 -10.98 13.93
N ARG A 341 -8.13 -12.13 13.43
CA ARG A 341 -8.96 -13.20 12.85
C ARG A 341 -9.04 -14.35 13.83
N GLU A 342 -10.28 -14.76 14.11
CA GLU A 342 -10.59 -15.91 14.95
C GLU A 342 -9.92 -17.19 14.40
N GLY A 343 -9.48 -18.06 15.33
CA GLY A 343 -8.81 -19.33 15.01
C GLY A 343 -7.36 -19.24 14.53
N LEU A 344 -6.83 -18.05 14.18
CA LEU A 344 -5.45 -17.89 13.74
C LEU A 344 -4.49 -17.80 14.95
N SER A 345 -3.44 -18.62 14.99
CA SER A 345 -2.44 -18.51 16.06
C SER A 345 -1.66 -17.20 15.96
N SER A 346 -1.48 -16.53 17.10
CA SER A 346 -0.46 -15.50 17.29
C SER A 346 0.97 -16.11 17.36
N GLY A 347 2.00 -15.25 17.45
CA GLY A 347 3.41 -15.64 17.36
C GLY A 347 4.11 -14.99 16.17
N HIS A 348 5.33 -15.43 15.87
CA HIS A 348 6.16 -14.91 14.76
C HIS A 348 6.96 -16.03 14.05
N MET A 349 7.57 -15.68 12.92
CA MET A 349 8.45 -16.56 12.13
C MET A 349 9.82 -16.68 12.83
N PRO A 350 10.46 -17.86 12.85
CA PRO A 350 11.86 -18.01 13.29
C PRO A 350 12.77 -16.95 12.66
N GLY A 351 13.60 -16.30 13.48
CA GLY A 351 14.54 -15.27 13.04
C GLY A 351 13.94 -13.92 12.61
N SER A 352 12.61 -13.76 12.62
CA SER A 352 12.01 -12.46 12.28
C SER A 352 12.21 -11.41 13.38
N ILE A 353 12.23 -10.14 12.98
CA ILE A 353 12.54 -8.98 13.81
C ILE A 353 11.27 -8.14 14.00
N SER A 354 10.85 -7.95 15.24
CA SER A 354 9.68 -7.12 15.60
C SER A 354 9.96 -5.63 15.41
N ILE A 355 9.39 -5.02 14.36
CA ILE A 355 9.41 -3.57 14.12
C ILE A 355 7.97 -3.11 13.86
N PRO A 356 7.14 -2.93 14.91
CA PRO A 356 5.76 -2.47 14.76
C PRO A 356 5.69 -1.19 13.92
N PHE A 357 4.76 -1.11 12.97
CA PHE A 357 4.73 -0.02 11.98
C PHE A 357 4.68 1.39 12.58
N ASN A 358 4.16 1.55 13.79
CA ASN A 358 4.13 2.82 14.50
C ASN A 358 5.51 3.27 15.04
N ALA A 359 6.54 2.41 14.98
CA ALA A 359 7.92 2.75 15.36
C ALA A 359 8.67 3.53 14.26
N VAL A 360 8.18 3.51 13.01
CA VAL A 360 8.72 4.31 11.90
C VAL A 360 7.90 5.58 11.62
N LEU A 361 6.89 5.86 12.46
CA LEU A 361 6.02 7.03 12.35
C LEU A 361 6.18 7.93 13.58
N ASP A 362 6.07 9.24 13.36
CA ASP A 362 5.95 10.22 14.42
C ASP A 362 4.64 10.01 15.22
N PRO A 363 4.68 9.96 16.56
CA PRO A 363 3.53 9.58 17.37
C PRO A 363 2.38 10.61 17.33
N GLU A 364 2.66 11.88 17.05
CA GLU A 364 1.67 12.97 17.08
C GLU A 364 1.11 13.24 15.69
N THR A 365 1.97 13.60 14.75
CA THR A 365 1.64 13.98 13.36
C THR A 365 1.29 12.77 12.48
N LYS A 366 1.68 11.55 12.88
CA LYS A 366 1.56 10.30 12.11
C LYS A 366 2.28 10.32 10.77
N THR A 367 3.27 11.21 10.59
CA THR A 367 4.15 11.18 9.41
C THR A 367 5.23 10.12 9.56
N PHE A 368 5.86 9.71 8.47
CA PHE A 368 7.16 9.01 8.57
C PHE A 368 8.18 9.88 9.32
N LEU A 369 8.98 9.24 10.18
CA LEU A 369 10.10 9.90 10.84
C LEU A 369 11.14 10.40 9.82
N PRO A 370 11.96 11.42 10.14
CA PRO A 370 13.06 11.83 9.27
C PRO A 370 14.06 10.69 9.00
N ARG A 371 14.68 10.69 7.81
CA ARG A 371 15.65 9.68 7.34
C ARG A 371 16.63 9.17 8.41
N ASP A 372 17.30 10.07 9.11
CA ASP A 372 18.33 9.70 10.09
C ASP A 372 17.75 9.13 11.40
N GLN A 373 16.47 9.37 11.67
CA GLN A 373 15.75 8.69 12.76
C GLN A 373 15.27 7.30 12.31
N LEU A 374 14.78 7.17 11.07
CA LEU A 374 14.43 5.86 10.49
C LEU A 374 15.62 4.90 10.47
N LYS A 375 16.79 5.36 10.02
CA LYS A 375 18.04 4.58 10.09
C LYS A 375 18.31 4.06 11.50
N LYS A 376 18.24 4.93 12.52
CA LYS A 376 18.44 4.55 13.92
C LYS A 376 17.42 3.51 14.40
N VAL A 377 16.16 3.58 13.97
CA VAL A 377 15.15 2.56 14.30
C VAL A 377 15.54 1.19 13.75
N PHE A 378 16.04 1.12 12.50
CA PHE A 378 16.51 -0.13 11.90
C PHE A 378 17.83 -0.64 12.53
N GLU A 379 18.80 0.25 12.75
CA GLU A 379 20.08 -0.05 13.41
C GLU A 379 19.90 -0.59 14.83
N GLN A 380 19.04 0.05 15.65
CA GLN A 380 18.71 -0.41 17.01
C GLN A 380 17.99 -1.76 17.05
N LYS A 381 17.39 -2.16 15.93
CA LYS A 381 16.73 -3.46 15.75
C LYS A 381 17.65 -4.53 15.17
N GLY A 382 18.92 -4.20 14.91
CA GLY A 382 19.92 -5.12 14.36
C GLY A 382 19.76 -5.39 12.86
N VAL A 383 19.04 -4.54 12.12
CA VAL A 383 18.85 -4.72 10.67
C VAL A 383 20.12 -4.31 9.91
N ASP A 384 20.80 -5.26 9.30
CA ASP A 384 21.96 -4.99 8.43
C ASP A 384 21.50 -4.60 7.01
N PRO A 385 21.80 -3.39 6.51
CA PRO A 385 21.44 -2.98 5.15
C PRO A 385 22.13 -3.77 4.02
N LYS A 386 23.12 -4.61 4.32
CA LYS A 386 23.84 -5.44 3.33
C LYS A 386 23.13 -6.76 3.01
N HIS A 387 22.32 -7.26 3.94
CA HIS A 387 21.58 -8.51 3.78
C HIS A 387 20.19 -8.24 3.16
N PRO A 388 19.62 -9.18 2.38
CA PRO A 388 18.28 -9.01 1.84
C PRO A 388 17.23 -8.88 2.95
N ILE A 389 16.19 -8.09 2.70
CA ILE A 389 15.14 -7.75 3.66
C ILE A 389 13.77 -8.13 3.09
N ILE A 390 12.97 -8.85 3.88
CA ILE A 390 11.58 -9.18 3.59
C ILE A 390 10.69 -8.52 4.64
N SER A 391 9.89 -7.54 4.24
CA SER A 391 8.86 -6.93 5.09
C SER A 391 7.60 -7.80 5.13
N SER A 392 7.06 -8.04 6.31
CA SER A 392 5.85 -8.83 6.57
C SER A 392 4.99 -8.15 7.64
N CYS A 393 3.71 -8.54 7.74
CA CYS A 393 2.85 -8.15 8.86
C CYS A 393 1.73 -9.17 9.08
N GLY A 394 0.50 -8.73 9.36
CA GLY A 394 -0.67 -9.60 9.34
C GLY A 394 -1.06 -10.06 7.93
N THR A 395 -1.02 -9.16 6.96
CA THR A 395 -1.79 -9.25 5.69
C THR A 395 -1.17 -8.46 4.52
N GLY A 396 0.14 -8.23 4.53
CA GLY A 396 0.84 -7.45 3.49
C GLY A 396 0.62 -5.93 3.54
N VAL A 397 -0.39 -5.42 4.26
CA VAL A 397 -0.74 -3.99 4.32
C VAL A 397 0.32 -3.17 5.06
N THR A 398 0.43 -3.31 6.40
CA THR A 398 1.41 -2.53 7.18
C THR A 398 2.86 -2.92 6.94
N ALA A 399 3.12 -4.06 6.29
CA ALA A 399 4.45 -4.42 5.78
C ALA A 399 4.96 -3.36 4.79
N CYS A 400 4.07 -2.78 3.98
CA CYS A 400 4.43 -1.73 3.02
C CYS A 400 4.76 -0.39 3.70
N VAL A 401 4.32 -0.17 4.95
CA VAL A 401 4.77 0.98 5.77
C VAL A 401 6.24 0.81 6.13
N ILE A 402 6.66 -0.39 6.53
CA ILE A 402 8.08 -0.70 6.78
C ILE A 402 8.90 -0.61 5.50
N GLU A 403 8.41 -1.14 4.37
CA GLU A 403 9.09 -1.01 3.07
C GLU A 403 9.31 0.46 2.67
N THR A 404 8.28 1.30 2.83
CA THR A 404 8.38 2.76 2.55
C THR A 404 9.38 3.44 3.49
N ALA A 405 9.42 3.03 4.77
CA ALA A 405 10.39 3.54 5.72
C ALA A 405 11.83 3.10 5.41
N LEU A 406 12.04 1.87 4.93
CA LEU A 406 13.35 1.39 4.47
C LEU A 406 13.83 2.17 3.24
N GLU A 407 12.92 2.45 2.29
CA GLU A 407 13.21 3.28 1.11
C GLU A 407 13.63 4.71 1.50
N GLU A 408 12.87 5.38 2.37
CA GLU A 408 13.21 6.74 2.83
C GLU A 408 14.47 6.78 3.70
N ALA A 409 14.72 5.74 4.51
CA ALA A 409 15.95 5.59 5.28
C ALA A 409 17.18 5.36 4.38
N GLY A 410 17.00 4.80 3.18
CA GLY A 410 18.08 4.28 2.36
C GLY A 410 18.72 3.02 2.94
N VAL A 411 17.91 2.15 3.58
CA VAL A 411 18.32 0.87 4.15
C VAL A 411 17.97 -0.24 3.16
N GLY A 412 18.95 -1.06 2.78
CA GLY A 412 18.84 -2.03 1.68
C GLY A 412 18.73 -1.36 0.30
N SER A 413 19.02 -2.12 -0.77
CA SER A 413 18.75 -1.68 -2.15
C SER A 413 17.30 -2.01 -2.54
N ALA A 414 16.76 -1.34 -3.57
CA ALA A 414 15.43 -1.67 -4.08
C ALA A 414 15.31 -3.11 -4.63
N GLU A 415 16.44 -3.71 -5.03
CA GLU A 415 16.53 -5.09 -5.52
C GLU A 415 16.65 -6.11 -4.37
N SER A 416 17.17 -5.68 -3.21
CA SER A 416 17.34 -6.52 -2.02
C SER A 416 16.20 -6.40 -1.01
N ARG A 417 15.13 -5.65 -1.34
CA ARG A 417 13.95 -5.46 -0.47
C ARG A 417 12.68 -5.97 -1.13
N ARG A 418 11.89 -6.71 -0.35
CA ARG A 418 10.67 -7.40 -0.81
C ARG A 418 9.59 -7.38 0.26
N VAL A 419 8.34 -7.58 -0.15
CA VAL A 419 7.22 -7.79 0.78
C VAL A 419 6.74 -9.23 0.67
N TYR A 420 6.58 -9.92 1.81
CA TYR A 420 5.87 -11.19 1.88
C TYR A 420 4.36 -10.92 1.93
N ASP A 421 3.70 -11.12 0.79
CA ASP A 421 2.35 -10.63 0.55
C ASP A 421 1.30 -11.29 1.46
N GLY A 422 1.28 -12.63 1.49
CA GLY A 422 0.37 -13.39 2.34
C GLY A 422 0.64 -13.23 3.84
N SER A 423 1.87 -12.84 4.20
CA SER A 423 2.23 -12.37 5.54
C SER A 423 1.85 -13.41 6.62
N TRP A 424 1.61 -12.97 7.87
CA TRP A 424 1.24 -13.87 8.97
C TRP A 424 -0.04 -14.68 8.73
N THR A 425 -0.99 -14.17 7.94
CA THR A 425 -2.23 -14.90 7.66
C THR A 425 -1.97 -16.14 6.82
N GLU A 426 -1.27 -16.01 5.69
CA GLU A 426 -0.87 -17.16 4.89
C GLU A 426 0.05 -18.08 5.71
N TRP A 427 0.99 -17.50 6.44
CA TRP A 427 1.95 -18.25 7.27
C TRP A 427 1.24 -19.19 8.25
N ALA A 428 0.46 -18.63 9.18
CA ALA A 428 -0.15 -19.38 10.28
C ALA A 428 -1.31 -20.28 9.83
N GLN A 429 -1.77 -20.18 8.56
CA GLN A 429 -2.69 -21.15 7.95
C GLN A 429 -1.99 -22.28 7.18
N ARG A 430 -0.80 -22.04 6.62
CA ARG A 430 -0.08 -23.02 5.77
C ARG A 430 1.01 -23.81 6.50
N VAL A 431 1.62 -23.28 7.56
CA VAL A 431 2.57 -24.05 8.39
C VAL A 431 1.81 -25.10 9.21
N GLN A 432 2.33 -26.32 9.22
CA GLN A 432 1.78 -27.39 10.03
C GLN A 432 2.35 -27.31 11.45
N PRO A 433 1.63 -27.74 12.50
CA PRO A 433 2.17 -27.80 13.86
C PRO A 433 3.48 -28.60 13.93
N SER A 434 3.61 -29.65 13.12
CA SER A 434 4.84 -30.47 13.00
C SER A 434 6.04 -29.73 12.42
N ASP A 435 5.85 -28.61 11.72
CA ASP A 435 6.97 -27.79 11.22
C ASP A 435 7.70 -27.06 12.36
N ASN A 436 7.03 -26.80 13.50
CA ASN A 436 7.52 -25.98 14.63
C ASN A 436 7.93 -24.54 14.24
N LEU A 437 7.31 -23.98 13.19
CA LEU A 437 7.63 -22.67 12.60
C LEU A 437 6.76 -21.50 13.10
N ILE A 438 6.07 -21.66 14.23
CA ILE A 438 5.37 -20.56 14.93
C ILE A 438 6.02 -20.40 16.31
N ILE A 439 6.82 -19.34 16.45
CA ILE A 439 7.51 -19.04 17.71
C ILE A 439 6.63 -18.12 18.56
N LYS A 440 6.55 -18.42 19.86
CA LYS A 440 5.93 -17.56 20.87
C LYS A 440 6.97 -17.24 21.94
N THR A 441 7.17 -15.97 22.23
CA THR A 441 8.08 -15.50 23.27
C THR A 441 7.25 -15.13 24.49
N THR A 442 7.08 -16.10 25.40
CA THR A 442 6.65 -15.78 26.76
C THR A 442 7.76 -14.99 27.45
N LYS A 443 7.41 -13.89 28.12
CA LYS A 443 8.32 -13.28 29.10
C LYS A 443 8.50 -14.27 30.25
N GLU A 444 9.75 -14.65 30.50
CA GLU A 444 10.19 -15.22 31.79
C GLU A 444 10.27 -14.11 32.85
#